data_AF-A0A2T7Q212-F1
#
_entry.id   AF-A0A2T7Q212-F1
#
_cell.length_a   1.000
_cell.length_b   1.000
_cell.length_c   1.000
_cell.angle_alpha   90.00
_cell.angle_beta   90.00
_cell.angle_gamma   90.00
#
_symmetry.space_group_name_H-M   'P 1'
#
loop_
_entity.id
_entity.type
_entity.pdbx_description
1 polymer ?
#
loop_
_entity_poly.entity_id
_entity_poly.type
_entity_poly.pdbx_seq_one_letter_code
_entity_poly.pdbx_strand_id
1 'polypeptide(L)' 'MKNLDVRHYLDIYTTRKEMQDKGITQPNELYKKFTQEFVEKLQTYSLDEEIILDENGSFFDSKGNFIIKIPN' A
#
# COMPACT_ATOMS: atom_id res chain seq x y z
N MET A 1 6.08 18.91 4.13
CA MET A 1 6.18 17.69 3.32
C MET A 1 4.94 17.63 2.46
N LYS A 2 5.05 17.23 1.18
CA LYS A 2 3.85 17.06 0.34
C LYS A 2 3.14 15.81 0.84
N ASN A 3 1.82 15.87 1.06
CA ASN A 3 1.04 14.69 1.44
C ASN A 3 1.24 13.61 0.38
N LEU A 4 1.40 12.36 0.81
CA LEU A 4 1.57 11.23 -0.10
C LEU A 4 0.19 10.78 -0.57
N ASP A 5 0.02 10.67 -1.89
CA ASP A 5 -1.25 10.32 -2.51
C ASP A 5 -1.29 8.84 -2.92
N VAL A 6 -2.47 8.39 -3.35
CA VAL A 6 -2.69 7.05 -3.89
C VAL A 6 -1.70 6.73 -5.01
N ARG A 7 -1.40 7.68 -5.92
CA ARG A 7 -0.43 7.46 -6.99
C ARG A 7 0.94 7.08 -6.44
N HIS A 8 1.46 7.83 -5.46
CA HIS A 8 2.74 7.54 -4.84
C HIS A 8 2.82 6.12 -4.28
N TYR A 9 1.81 5.71 -3.50
CA TYR A 9 1.79 4.38 -2.91
C TYR A 9 1.54 3.27 -3.93
N LEU A 10 0.64 3.50 -4.88
CA LEU A 10 0.32 2.52 -5.92
C LEU A 10 1.54 2.23 -6.79
N ASP A 11 2.33 3.23 -7.17
CA ASP A 11 3.56 3.05 -7.95
C ASP A 11 4.59 2.18 -7.21
N ILE A 12 4.83 2.49 -5.93
CA ILE A 12 5.79 1.75 -5.08
C ILE A 12 5.34 0.31 -4.88
N TYR A 13 4.08 0.11 -4.47
CA TYR A 13 3.59 -1.21 -4.09
C TYR A 13 3.29 -2.10 -5.31
N THR A 14 2.94 -1.53 -6.46
CA THR A 14 2.89 -2.27 -7.73
C THR A 14 4.28 -2.79 -8.10
N THR A 15 5.31 -1.95 -8.01
CA THR A 15 6.70 -2.38 -8.25
C THR A 15 7.12 -3.50 -7.30
N ARG A 16 6.81 -3.37 -6.00
CA ARG A 16 7.09 -4.41 -5.00
C ARG A 16 6.38 -5.71 -5.33
N LYS A 17 5.10 -5.65 -5.69
CA LYS A 17 4.31 -6.82 -6.10
C LYS A 17 4.96 -7.52 -7.29
N GLU A 18 5.35 -6.78 -8.34
CA GLU A 18 6.01 -7.37 -9.50
C GLU A 18 7.35 -8.03 -9.16
N MET A 19 8.15 -7.43 -8.27
CA MET A 19 9.40 -8.03 -7.82
C MET A 19 9.17 -9.32 -7.04
N GLN A 20 8.10 -9.39 -6.24
CA GLN A 20 7.69 -10.60 -5.51
C GLN A 20 7.21 -11.69 -6.48
N ASP A 21 6.37 -11.33 -7.45
CA ASP A 21 5.83 -12.24 -8.48
C ASP A 21 6.97 -12.83 -9.36
N LYS A 22 8.00 -12.04 -9.64
CA LYS A 22 9.21 -12.46 -10.38
C LYS A 22 10.22 -13.23 -9.50
N GLY A 23 9.98 -13.36 -8.20
CA GLY A 23 10.89 -13.99 -7.25
C GLY A 23 12.20 -13.23 -6.97
N ILE A 24 12.27 -11.94 -7.37
CA ILE A 24 13.42 -11.05 -7.12
C ILE A 24 13.52 -10.74 -5.62
N THR A 25 12.37 -10.51 -4.98
CA THR A 25 12.26 -10.44 -3.52
C THR A 25 11.45 -11.61 -3.01
N GLN A 26 11.76 -12.05 -1.79
CA GLN A 26 11.13 -13.23 -1.18
C GLN A 26 10.68 -12.91 0.25
N PRO A 27 9.71 -11.99 0.42
CA PRO A 27 9.11 -11.76 1.73
C PRO A 27 8.30 -12.99 2.17
N ASN A 28 7.97 -13.05 3.46
CA ASN A 28 7.07 -14.08 3.96
C ASN A 28 5.64 -13.93 3.36
N GLU A 29 4.83 -14.97 3.51
CA GLU A 29 3.47 -15.01 2.93
C GLU A 29 2.54 -13.90 3.46
N LEU A 30 2.72 -13.42 4.69
CA LEU A 30 1.92 -12.31 5.23
C LEU A 30 2.19 -11.02 4.46
N TYR A 31 3.46 -10.74 4.20
CA TYR A 31 3.86 -9.54 3.46
C TYR A 31 3.51 -9.61 1.97
N LYS A 32 3.51 -10.80 1.36
CA LYS A 32 3.00 -10.98 -0.01
C LYS A 32 1.51 -10.65 -0.09
N LYS A 33 0.71 -11.22 0.82
CA LYS A 33 -0.73 -10.94 0.92
C LYS A 33 -1.01 -9.46 1.16
N PHE A 34 -0.30 -8.85 2.11
CA PHE A 34 -0.40 -7.42 2.37
C PHE A 34 -0.10 -6.58 1.11
N THR A 35 0.98 -6.88 0.39
CA THR A 35 1.36 -6.14 -0.82
C THR A 35 0.28 -6.24 -1.88
N GLN A 36 -0.25 -7.45 -2.10
CA GLN A 36 -1.32 -7.67 -3.07
C GLN A 36 -2.62 -6.95 -2.69
N GLU A 37 -3.10 -7.13 -1.46
CA GLU A 37 -4.34 -6.50 -0.97
C GLU A 37 -4.24 -4.98 -0.99
N PHE A 38 -3.07 -4.43 -0.65
CA PHE A 38 -2.90 -2.98 -0.63
C PHE A 38 -2.97 -2.39 -2.04
N VAL A 39 -2.32 -3.02 -3.03
CA VAL A 39 -2.42 -2.61 -4.45
C VAL A 39 -3.87 -2.67 -4.93
N GLU A 40 -4.58 -3.77 -4.67
CA GLU A 40 -5.98 -3.95 -5.08
C GLU A 40 -6.91 -2.90 -4.47
N LYS A 41 -6.72 -2.57 -3.19
CA LYS A 41 -7.46 -1.50 -2.52
C LYS A 41 -7.16 -0.14 -3.13
N LEU A 42 -5.88 0.22 -3.32
CA LEU A 42 -5.51 1.54 -3.86
C LEU A 42 -6.04 1.78 -5.28
N GLN A 43 -6.18 0.73 -6.10
CA GLN A 43 -6.78 0.83 -7.43
C GLN A 43 -8.24 1.30 -7.43
N THR A 44 -8.95 1.23 -6.29
CA THR A 44 -10.34 1.70 -6.19
C THR A 44 -10.45 3.18 -5.80
N TYR A 45 -9.35 3.84 -5.45
CA TYR A 45 -9.34 5.25 -5.03
C TYR A 45 -8.94 6.18 -6.19
N SER A 46 -9.24 7.47 -6.04
CA SER A 46 -8.70 8.49 -6.94
C SER A 46 -7.20 8.62 -6.76
N LEU A 47 -6.45 8.81 -7.84
CA LEU A 47 -4.98 8.85 -7.80
C LEU A 47 -4.40 10.02 -6.99
N ASP A 48 -5.18 11.08 -6.82
CA ASP A 48 -4.86 12.29 -6.06
C ASP A 48 -5.39 12.27 -4.62
N GLU A 49 -6.10 11.21 -4.23
CA GLU A 49 -6.56 11.01 -2.85
C GLU A 49 -5.37 10.88 -1.90
N GLU A 50 -5.44 11.58 -0.77
CA GLU A 50 -4.39 11.53 0.25
C GLU A 50 -4.44 10.21 1.02
N ILE A 51 -3.26 9.65 1.29
CA ILE A 51 -3.07 8.48 2.14
C ILE A 51 -2.32 8.89 3.40
N ILE A 52 -2.93 8.59 4.54
CA ILE A 52 -2.38 8.86 5.86
C ILE A 52 -1.79 7.57 6.41
N LEU A 53 -0.50 7.58 6.72
CA LEU A 53 0.18 6.49 7.44
C LEU A 53 0.36 6.90 8.90
N ASP A 54 -0.25 6.13 9.81
CA ASP A 54 -0.06 6.35 11.25
C ASP A 54 1.25 5.74 11.78
N GLU A 55 1.58 6.07 13.02
CA GLU A 55 2.76 5.57 13.73
C GLU A 55 2.76 4.05 13.98
N ASN A 56 1.59 3.41 13.88
CA ASN A 56 1.41 1.98 14.08
C ASN A 56 1.46 1.18 12.78
N GLY A 57 1.77 1.81 11.65
CA GLY A 57 1.83 1.16 10.34
C GLY A 57 0.46 0.93 9.70
N SER A 58 -0.56 1.66 10.11
CA SER A 58 -1.92 1.61 9.55
C SER A 58 -2.11 2.71 8.50
N PHE A 59 -2.69 2.34 7.37
CA PHE A 59 -3.01 3.24 6.27
C PHE A 59 -4.48 3.63 6.33
N PHE A 60 -4.75 4.92 6.15
CA PHE A 60 -6.08 5.51 6.10
C PHE A 60 -6.23 6.41 4.86
N ASP A 61 -7.46 6.62 4.42
CA ASP A 61 -7.77 7.66 3.43
C ASP A 61 -7.91 9.05 4.09
N SER A 62 -8.08 10.10 3.29
CA SER A 62 -8.26 11.48 3.78
C SER A 62 -9.48 11.68 4.68
N LYS A 63 -10.44 10.75 4.66
CA LYS A 63 -11.64 10.76 5.49
C LYS A 63 -11.45 10.01 6.81
N GLY A 64 -10.26 9.43 7.03
CA GLY A 64 -9.95 8.62 8.20
C GLY A 64 -10.49 7.19 8.14
N ASN A 65 -10.91 6.71 6.97
CA ASN A 65 -11.32 5.30 6.84
C ASN A 65 -10.08 4.42 6.76
N PHE A 66 -10.10 3.32 7.53
CA PHE A 66 -9.03 2.34 7.52
C PHE A 66 -8.95 1.60 6.18
N ILE A 67 -7.76 1.55 5.60
CA ILE A 67 -7.47 0.85 4.35
C ILE A 67 -6.88 -0.54 4.67
N ILE A 68 -5.72 -0.56 5.33
CA ILE A 68 -4.94 -1.76 5.66
C ILE A 68 -3.86 -1.46 6.71
N LYS A 69 -3.27 -2.48 7.33
CA LYS A 69 -2.16 -2.36 8.29
C LYS A 69 -0.98 -3.26 7.88
N ILE A 70 0.24 -2.77 8.06
CA ILE A 70 1.46 -3.55 7.86
C ILE A 70 1.47 -4.75 8.84
N PRO A 71 1.74 -5.99 8.37
CA PRO A 71 1.84 -7.15 9.26
C PRO A 71 3.00 -7.05 10.25
N ASN A 72 2.81 -7.57 11.46
CA ASN A 72 3.89 -7.75 12.45
C ASN A 72 4.80 -8.93 12.09
#